data_AF-A0ABD3WCD5-F1
#
_entry.id   AF-A0ABD3WCD5-F1
#
_cell.length_a   1.000
_cell.length_b   1.000
_cell.length_c   1.000
_cell.angle_alpha   90.00
_cell.angle_beta   90.00
_cell.angle_gamma   90.00
#
_symmetry.space_group_name_H-M   'P 1'
#
loop_
_entity.id
_entity.type
_entity.pdbx_description
1 polymer ?
#
loop_
_entity_poly.entity_id
_entity_poly.type
_entity_poly.pdbx_seq_one_letter_code
_entity_poly.pdbx_strand_id
1 'polypeptide(L)'
;MRLLLVGHSIVARLASNNYLLQVCRVPPGLILQYRLQVPLTYIIFMQIGENEVGREDPSQIMSHIINLCRMYSGMGIEYILVGAFWPRSAPRGISVGQYNRIINSELSRIDEVVPGVHFVHAIGFHRRYLHVDGVHSSVQGRRWFFTECVNIHL
;
A
#
# COMPACT_ATOMS: atom_id res chain seq x y z
N MET A 1 4.61 8.29 18.35
CA MET A 1 4.85 7.75 17.00
C MET A 1 3.74 8.23 16.07
N ARG A 2 4.06 8.72 14.87
CA ARG A 2 3.06 9.21 13.89
C ARG A 2 3.13 8.36 12.62
N LEU A 3 1.97 7.96 12.11
CA LEU A 3 1.85 7.09 10.94
C LEU A 3 1.35 7.91 9.74
N LEU A 4 2.14 7.96 8.68
CA LEU A 4 1.75 8.51 7.39
C LEU A 4 1.26 7.36 6.50
N LEU A 5 0.02 7.44 6.02
CA LEU A 5 -0.50 6.51 5.02
C LEU A 5 -0.37 7.11 3.62
N VAL A 6 0.35 6.42 2.73
CA VAL A 6 0.53 6.80 1.34
C VAL A 6 -0.17 5.77 0.46
N GLY A 7 -1.11 6.21 -0.36
CA GLY A 7 -1.82 5.28 -1.22
C GLY A 7 -2.92 5.89 -2.07
N HIS A 8 -3.70 5.00 -2.67
CA HIS A 8 -4.81 5.39 -3.53
C HIS A 8 -6.10 5.64 -2.73
N SER A 9 -7.27 5.47 -3.37
CA SER A 9 -8.59 5.63 -2.76
C SER A 9 -8.85 4.65 -1.60
N ILE A 10 -8.21 3.48 -1.61
CA ILE A 10 -8.29 2.50 -0.50
C ILE A 10 -7.70 3.10 0.78
N VAL A 11 -6.47 3.62 0.69
CA VAL A 11 -5.78 4.25 1.82
C VAL A 11 -6.49 5.52 2.27
N ALA A 12 -6.98 6.33 1.34
CA ALA A 12 -7.76 7.51 1.69
C ALA A 12 -9.02 7.19 2.50
N ARG A 13 -9.64 6.04 2.26
CA ARG A 13 -10.80 5.58 3.04
C ARG A 13 -10.42 5.02 4.42
N LEU A 14 -9.18 4.61 4.64
CA LEU A 14 -8.70 4.14 5.95
C LEU A 14 -8.64 5.29 6.96
N ALA A 15 -8.21 6.48 6.54
CA ALA A 15 -8.05 7.61 7.46
C ALA A 15 -9.31 8.43 7.72
N SER A 16 -10.42 8.14 7.03
CA SER A 16 -11.68 8.89 7.20
C SER A 16 -12.22 8.96 8.63
N ASN A 17 -11.66 8.19 9.59
CA ASN A 17 -12.07 8.19 11.00
C ASN A 17 -10.91 8.30 12.01
N ASN A 18 -9.68 8.66 11.59
CA ASN A 18 -8.54 8.66 12.51
C ASN A 18 -7.62 9.87 12.28
N TYR A 19 -7.64 10.80 13.23
CA TYR A 19 -6.92 12.08 13.22
C TYR A 19 -5.40 11.95 13.36
N LEU A 20 -4.90 10.75 13.68
CA LEU A 20 -3.47 10.44 13.76
C LEU A 20 -2.86 10.01 12.42
N LEU A 21 -3.68 9.94 11.36
CA LEU A 21 -3.27 9.47 10.04
C LEU A 21 -3.26 10.63 9.05
N GLN A 22 -2.07 11.00 8.60
CA GLN A 22 -1.96 11.82 7.41
C GLN A 22 -2.13 10.90 6.20
N VAL A 23 -3.04 11.25 5.29
CA VAL A 23 -3.20 10.53 4.01
C VAL A 23 -2.58 11.35 2.92
N CYS A 24 -1.79 10.66 2.12
CA CYS A 24 -1.39 11.18 0.85
C CYS A 24 -1.94 10.34 -0.29
N ARG A 25 -2.82 10.98 -1.07
CA ARG A 25 -3.45 10.36 -2.22
C ARG A 25 -2.53 10.47 -3.42
N VAL A 26 -2.07 9.33 -3.91
CA VAL A 26 -1.35 9.23 -5.19
C VAL A 26 -2.41 9.08 -6.31
N PRO A 27 -2.45 9.95 -7.32
CA PRO A 27 -3.30 9.73 -8.50
C PRO A 27 -2.76 8.56 -9.33
N PRO A 28 -3.64 7.79 -10.02
CA PRO A 28 -3.19 6.71 -10.90
C PRO A 28 -2.17 7.22 -11.94
N GLY A 29 -1.08 6.47 -12.14
CA GLY A 29 -0.02 6.82 -13.09
C GLY A 29 1.00 7.88 -12.62
N LEU A 30 0.92 8.37 -11.37
CA LEU A 30 1.83 9.39 -10.83
C LEU A 30 2.75 8.90 -9.70
N ILE A 31 2.97 7.59 -9.58
CA ILE A 31 3.80 6.99 -8.51
C ILE A 31 5.19 7.66 -8.45
N LEU A 32 5.80 7.97 -9.60
CA LEU A 32 7.16 8.53 -9.69
C LEU A 32 7.25 10.05 -9.43
N GLN A 33 6.17 10.81 -9.53
CA GLN A 33 6.20 12.28 -9.37
C GLN A 33 5.92 12.71 -7.93
N TYR A 34 5.70 11.75 -7.03
CA TYR A 34 5.14 12.02 -5.73
C TYR A 34 6.21 12.29 -4.67
N ARG A 35 6.52 13.57 -4.44
CA ARG A 35 7.46 14.02 -3.40
C ARG A 35 6.70 14.66 -2.25
N LEU A 36 6.75 14.04 -1.08
CA LEU A 36 6.23 14.63 0.15
C LEU A 36 7.38 15.03 1.05
N GLN A 37 7.28 16.22 1.64
CA GLN A 37 8.09 16.55 2.81
C GLN A 37 7.46 15.84 4.02
N VAL A 38 8.14 14.80 4.50
CA VAL A 38 7.70 14.00 5.65
C VAL A 38 8.72 14.18 6.77
N PRO A 39 8.31 14.56 7.99
CA PRO A 39 9.23 14.62 9.11
C PRO A 39 9.84 13.25 9.41
N LEU A 40 11.12 13.21 9.79
CA LEU A 40 11.86 11.95 10.02
C LEU A 40 11.26 11.04 11.10
N THR A 41 10.41 11.59 11.97
CA THR A 41 9.76 10.87 13.07
C THR A 41 8.53 10.06 12.65
N TYR A 42 8.18 10.05 11.37
CA TYR A 42 7.04 9.31 10.85
C TYR A 42 7.43 7.91 10.39
N ILE A 43 6.55 6.97 10.67
CA ILE A 43 6.50 5.69 9.97
C ILE A 43 5.65 5.90 8.72
N ILE A 44 6.12 5.44 7.57
CA ILE A 44 5.36 5.54 6.32
C ILE A 44 4.81 4.16 5.98
N PHE A 45 3.48 4.03 5.90
CA PHE A 45 2.84 2.86 5.32
C PHE A 45 2.39 3.17 3.90
N MET A 46 2.87 2.42 2.93
CA MET A 46 2.57 2.57 1.51
C MET A 46 1.72 1.41 0.99
N GLN A 47 0.58 1.74 0.39
CA GLN A 47 -0.21 0.81 -0.42
C GLN A 47 -0.57 1.48 -1.75
N ILE A 48 0.30 1.28 -2.73
CA ILE A 48 0.34 1.93 -4.05
C ILE A 48 0.56 0.90 -5.16
N GLY A 49 0.26 1.21 -6.42
CA GLY A 49 0.45 0.31 -7.56
C GLY A 49 -0.76 -0.58 -7.91
N GLU A 50 -1.74 -0.73 -7.01
CA GLU A 50 -2.90 -1.60 -7.24
C GLU A 50 -3.81 -1.14 -8.41
N ASN A 51 -3.77 0.13 -8.79
CA ASN A 51 -4.60 0.66 -9.89
C ASN A 51 -3.93 0.52 -11.26
N GLU A 52 -2.62 0.29 -11.25
CA GLU A 52 -1.76 0.09 -12.40
C GLU A 52 -1.80 -1.38 -12.85
N VAL A 53 -2.20 -2.31 -11.97
CA VAL A 53 -2.38 -3.73 -12.32
C VAL A 53 -3.41 -3.88 -13.45
N GLY A 54 -3.01 -4.56 -14.53
CA GLY A 54 -3.81 -4.71 -15.75
C GLY A 54 -3.67 -3.57 -16.75
N ARG A 55 -2.85 -2.55 -16.44
CA ARG A 55 -2.53 -1.41 -17.32
C ARG A 55 -1.03 -1.31 -17.60
N GLU A 56 -0.22 -1.61 -16.60
CA GLU A 56 1.24 -1.58 -16.68
C GLU A 56 1.82 -2.98 -16.48
N ASP A 57 3.05 -3.17 -16.96
CA ASP A 57 3.80 -4.40 -16.71
C ASP A 57 4.13 -4.53 -15.21
N PRO A 58 4.01 -5.71 -14.59
CA PRO A 58 4.29 -5.89 -13.16
C PRO A 58 5.70 -5.43 -12.75
N SER A 59 6.70 -5.60 -13.62
CA SER A 59 8.07 -5.14 -13.35
C SER A 59 8.18 -3.61 -13.31
N GLN A 60 7.39 -2.90 -14.12
CA GLN A 60 7.32 -1.43 -14.10
C GLN A 60 6.68 -0.94 -12.81
N ILE A 61 5.58 -1.56 -12.39
CA ILE A 61 4.91 -1.24 -11.11
C ILE A 61 5.89 -1.45 -9.95
N MET A 62 6.59 -2.58 -9.92
CA MET A 62 7.60 -2.88 -8.89
C MET A 62 8.74 -1.86 -8.90
N SER A 63 9.28 -1.51 -10.07
CA SER A 63 10.31 -0.49 -10.21
C SER A 63 9.86 0.87 -9.66
N HIS A 64 8.62 1.28 -9.94
CA HIS A 64 8.06 2.51 -9.39
C HIS A 64 7.97 2.49 -7.86
N ILE A 65 7.53 1.37 -7.27
CA ILE A 65 7.44 1.19 -5.81
C ILE A 65 8.84 1.24 -5.18
N ILE A 66 9.81 0.51 -5.74
CA ILE A 66 11.20 0.47 -5.26
C ILE A 66 11.83 1.87 -5.29
N ASN A 67 11.66 2.60 -6.41
CA ASN A 67 12.21 3.94 -6.55
C ASN A 67 11.61 4.91 -5.52
N LEU A 68 10.30 4.80 -5.25
CA LEU A 68 9.65 5.60 -4.23
C LEU A 68 10.20 5.28 -2.84
N CYS A 69 10.36 3.99 -2.51
CA CYS A 69 10.93 3.57 -1.23
C CYS A 69 12.37 4.06 -1.05
N ARG A 70 13.20 3.93 -2.09
CA ARG A 70 14.59 4.45 -2.08
C ARG A 70 14.64 5.95 -1.88
N MET A 71 13.71 6.69 -2.49
CA MET A 71 13.62 8.13 -2.31
C MET A 71 13.33 8.49 -0.85
N TYR A 72 12.33 7.87 -0.20
CA TYR A 72 12.02 8.15 1.20
C TYR A 72 13.11 7.66 2.17
N SER A 73 13.70 6.49 1.91
CA SER A 73 14.84 5.98 2.68
C SER A 73 16.04 6.93 2.59
N GLY A 74 16.34 7.43 1.38
CA GLY A 74 17.38 8.44 1.16
C GLY A 74 17.11 9.81 1.79
N MET A 75 15.87 10.09 2.19
CA MET A 75 15.51 11.27 2.99
C MET A 75 15.74 11.06 4.50
N GLY A 76 16.16 9.87 4.93
CA GLY A 76 16.37 9.53 6.34
C GLY A 76 15.14 8.95 7.05
N ILE A 77 14.11 8.51 6.31
CA ILE A 77 12.99 7.79 6.90
C ILE A 77 13.42 6.35 7.18
N GLU A 78 13.52 6.00 8.46
CA GLU A 78 14.04 4.69 8.89
C GLU A 78 13.01 3.55 8.78
N TYR A 79 11.72 3.87 8.84
CA TYR A 79 10.65 2.86 8.89
C TYR A 79 9.63 3.07 7.78
N ILE A 80 9.83 2.33 6.68
CA ILE A 80 8.91 2.29 5.54
C ILE A 80 8.26 0.91 5.49
N LEU A 81 6.95 0.89 5.61
CA LEU A 81 6.13 -0.31 5.51
C LEU A 81 5.46 -0.33 4.13
N VAL A 82 5.61 -1.40 3.36
CA VAL A 82 4.92 -1.58 2.07
C VAL A 82 3.89 -2.69 2.19
N GLY A 83 2.62 -2.32 2.08
CA GLY A 83 1.50 -3.24 2.20
C GLY A 83 1.32 -4.13 0.98
N ALA A 84 0.99 -5.40 1.23
CA ALA A 84 0.52 -6.31 0.21
C ALA A 84 -0.72 -5.76 -0.51
N PHE A 85 -0.85 -6.06 -1.80
CA PHE A 85 -2.05 -5.73 -2.56
C PHE A 85 -3.21 -6.58 -2.05
N TRP A 86 -4.31 -5.91 -1.72
CA TRP A 86 -5.49 -6.59 -1.23
C TRP A 86 -6.22 -7.28 -2.38
N PRO A 87 -6.84 -8.45 -2.13
CA PRO A 87 -7.65 -9.11 -3.13
C PRO A 87 -8.78 -8.19 -3.58
N ARG A 88 -9.06 -8.17 -4.88
CA ARG A 88 -10.22 -7.46 -5.46
C ARG A 88 -11.20 -8.46 -6.05
N SER A 89 -12.50 -8.24 -5.88
CA SER A 89 -13.53 -9.00 -6.60
C SER A 89 -13.90 -8.34 -7.93
N ALA A 90 -13.57 -7.05 -8.11
CA ALA A 90 -13.79 -6.31 -9.36
C ALA A 90 -12.53 -5.50 -9.77
N PRO A 91 -11.39 -6.16 -10.08
CA PRO A 91 -10.21 -5.45 -10.59
C PRO A 91 -10.49 -4.84 -11.97
N ARG A 92 -9.81 -3.73 -12.29
CA ARG A 92 -9.99 -3.01 -13.56
C ARG A 92 -9.07 -3.59 -14.63
N GLY A 93 -9.61 -3.89 -15.80
CA GLY A 93 -8.80 -4.27 -16.99
C GLY A 93 -8.12 -5.64 -16.91
N ILE A 94 -8.41 -6.45 -15.90
CA ILE A 94 -7.79 -7.77 -15.71
C ILE A 94 -8.74 -8.72 -14.97
N SER A 95 -8.58 -10.03 -15.12
CA SER A 95 -9.38 -11.00 -14.37
C SER A 95 -8.95 -11.08 -12.89
N VAL A 96 -9.87 -11.47 -12.00
CA VAL A 96 -9.60 -11.69 -10.57
C VAL A 96 -8.46 -12.69 -10.34
N GLY A 97 -8.47 -13.81 -11.08
CA GLY A 97 -7.47 -14.87 -10.92
C GLY A 97 -6.08 -14.43 -11.38
N GLN A 98 -5.99 -13.52 -12.35
CA GLN A 98 -4.73 -12.89 -12.73
C GLN A 98 -4.30 -11.86 -11.68
N TYR A 99 -5.16 -10.91 -11.32
CA TYR A 99 -4.84 -9.84 -10.37
C TYR A 99 -4.22 -10.36 -9.06
N ASN A 100 -4.81 -11.38 -8.46
CA ASN A 100 -4.35 -11.91 -7.17
C ASN A 100 -2.98 -12.62 -7.22
N ARG A 101 -2.47 -12.95 -8.41
CA ARG A 101 -1.19 -13.67 -8.60
C ARG A 101 -0.01 -12.76 -8.94
N ILE A 102 -0.24 -11.48 -9.25
CA ILE A 102 0.67 -10.75 -10.15
C ILE A 102 1.81 -9.97 -9.47
N ILE A 103 1.69 -9.54 -8.20
CA ILE A 103 2.71 -8.64 -7.59
C ILE A 103 3.12 -9.00 -6.15
N ASN A 104 2.28 -9.67 -5.36
CA ASN A 104 2.58 -9.87 -3.94
C ASN A 104 3.83 -10.73 -3.67
N SER A 105 4.20 -11.64 -4.59
CA SER A 105 5.45 -12.42 -4.47
C SER A 105 6.71 -11.57 -4.65
N GLU A 106 6.64 -10.56 -5.51
CA GLU A 106 7.75 -9.63 -5.72
C GLU A 106 7.82 -8.61 -4.58
N LEU A 107 6.66 -8.10 -4.13
CA LEU A 107 6.62 -7.20 -2.97
C LEU A 107 7.12 -7.83 -1.69
N SER A 108 6.92 -9.14 -1.49
CA SER A 108 7.39 -9.82 -0.28
C SER A 108 8.90 -9.89 -0.14
N ARG A 109 9.65 -9.48 -1.17
CA ARG A 109 11.11 -9.45 -1.20
C ARG A 109 11.66 -8.03 -1.24
N ILE A 110 10.82 -7.02 -1.01
CA ILE A 110 11.22 -5.61 -1.14
C ILE A 110 12.29 -5.19 -0.13
N ASP A 111 12.29 -5.82 1.03
CA ASP A 111 13.28 -5.67 2.11
C ASP A 111 14.68 -6.17 1.68
N GLU A 112 14.74 -7.18 0.81
CA GLU A 112 16.00 -7.64 0.19
C GLU A 112 16.60 -6.59 -0.77
N VAL A 113 15.75 -5.71 -1.33
CA VAL A 113 16.13 -4.77 -2.41
C VAL A 113 16.33 -3.34 -1.92
N VAL A 114 15.67 -2.96 -0.83
CA VAL A 114 15.72 -1.61 -0.25
C VAL A 114 15.87 -1.71 1.28
N PRO A 115 17.08 -1.44 1.82
CA PRO A 115 17.30 -1.44 3.27
C PRO A 115 16.37 -0.46 4.01
N GLY A 116 15.83 -0.90 5.16
CA GLY A 116 14.88 -0.10 5.97
C GLY A 116 13.44 -0.13 5.48
N VAL A 117 13.15 -0.90 4.43
CA VAL A 117 11.79 -1.16 3.97
C VAL A 117 11.34 -2.53 4.45
N HIS A 118 10.11 -2.62 4.93
CA HIS A 118 9.51 -3.87 5.41
C HIS A 118 8.22 -4.16 4.66
N PHE A 119 8.05 -5.41 4.22
CA PHE A 119 6.81 -5.86 3.64
C PHE A 119 5.78 -6.16 4.74
N VAL A 120 4.55 -5.65 4.57
CA VAL A 120 3.42 -5.93 5.46
C VAL A 120 2.46 -6.86 4.74
N HIS A 121 2.43 -8.10 5.19
CA HIS A 121 1.54 -9.13 4.65
C HIS A 121 0.07 -8.79 4.94
N ALA A 122 -0.81 -9.14 4.00
CA ALA A 122 -2.26 -9.09 4.19
C ALA A 122 -2.86 -10.48 4.46
N ILE A 123 -2.12 -11.35 5.17
CA ILE A 123 -2.57 -12.72 5.48
C ILE A 123 -3.86 -12.64 6.28
N GLY A 124 -4.93 -13.26 5.78
CA GLY A 124 -6.25 -13.21 6.41
C GLY A 124 -7.16 -12.08 5.92
N PHE A 125 -6.69 -11.18 5.03
CA PHE A 125 -7.60 -10.24 4.37
C PHE A 125 -8.43 -10.98 3.31
N HIS A 126 -9.74 -11.06 3.53
CA HIS A 126 -10.67 -11.80 2.66
C HIS A 126 -11.73 -10.90 2.05
N ARG A 127 -12.47 -11.42 1.06
CA ARG A 127 -13.56 -10.71 0.38
C ARG A 127 -14.60 -10.10 1.32
N ARG A 128 -14.86 -10.70 2.50
CA ARG A 128 -15.78 -10.13 3.51
C ARG A 128 -15.35 -8.76 4.05
N TYR A 129 -14.07 -8.43 3.91
CA TYR A 129 -13.50 -7.13 4.30
C TYR A 129 -13.51 -6.10 3.17
N LEU A 130 -13.99 -6.48 1.98
CA LEU A 130 -14.24 -5.56 0.90
C LEU A 130 -15.62 -4.92 1.06
N HIS A 131 -15.71 -3.69 0.59
CA HIS A 131 -16.95 -2.97 0.36
C HIS A 131 -17.73 -3.64 -0.80
N VAL A 132 -19.00 -3.27 -0.96
CA VAL A 132 -19.87 -3.83 -2.02
C VAL A 132 -19.37 -3.56 -3.44
N ASP A 133 -18.49 -2.56 -3.60
CA ASP A 133 -17.83 -2.27 -4.89
C ASP A 133 -16.71 -3.26 -5.24
N GLY A 134 -16.34 -4.15 -4.33
CA GLY A 134 -15.35 -5.20 -4.58
C GLY A 134 -13.91 -4.71 -4.73
N VAL A 135 -13.64 -3.45 -4.39
CA VAL A 135 -12.32 -2.81 -4.52
C VAL A 135 -11.90 -2.16 -3.21
N HIS A 136 -12.78 -1.36 -2.60
CA HIS A 136 -12.46 -0.64 -1.37
C HIS A 136 -12.69 -1.51 -0.14
N SER A 137 -12.12 -1.14 1.01
CA SER A 137 -12.38 -1.81 2.28
C SER A 137 -13.75 -1.44 2.85
N SER A 138 -14.42 -2.43 3.45
CA SER A 138 -15.61 -2.22 4.30
C SER A 138 -15.20 -1.66 5.65
N VAL A 139 -16.17 -1.27 6.48
CA VAL A 139 -15.90 -0.88 7.89
C VAL A 139 -15.11 -1.97 8.63
N GLN A 140 -15.48 -3.25 8.43
CA GLN A 140 -14.77 -4.37 9.04
C GLN A 140 -13.35 -4.52 8.49
N GLY A 141 -13.15 -4.35 7.18
CA GLY A 141 -11.81 -4.38 6.59
C GLY A 141 -10.89 -3.28 7.08
N ARG A 142 -11.43 -2.08 7.32
CA ARG A 142 -10.67 -0.98 7.93
C ARG A 142 -10.26 -1.30 9.38
N ARG A 143 -11.15 -1.89 10.18
CA ARG A 143 -10.83 -2.33 11.55
C ARG A 143 -9.74 -3.39 11.54
N TRP A 144 -9.90 -4.39 10.67
CA TRP A 144 -8.90 -5.45 10.48
C TRP A 144 -7.53 -4.88 10.12
N PHE A 145 -7.46 -3.87 9.24
CA PHE A 145 -6.18 -3.24 8.89
C PHE A 145 -5.47 -2.66 10.13
N PHE A 146 -6.19 -1.94 11.00
CA PHE A 146 -5.56 -1.37 12.19
C PHE A 146 -5.19 -2.43 13.23
N THR A 147 -6.00 -3.47 13.42
CA THR A 147 -5.72 -4.51 14.42
C THR A 147 -4.65 -5.49 13.97
N GLU A 148 -4.65 -5.89 12.69
CA GLU A 148 -3.82 -6.98 12.20
C GLU A 148 -2.63 -6.49 11.34
N CYS A 149 -2.73 -5.35 10.63
CA CYS A 149 -1.62 -4.85 9.82
C CYS A 149 -0.80 -3.74 10.49
N VAL A 150 -1.41 -2.91 11.34
CA VAL A 150 -0.71 -1.79 11.96
C VAL A 150 -0.19 -2.16 13.35
N ASN A 151 -1.04 -2.69 14.24
CA ASN A 151 -0.64 -3.01 15.61
C ASN A 151 0.38 -4.16 15.74
N ILE A 152 0.57 -5.00 14.73
CA ILE A 152 1.59 -6.08 14.76
C ILE A 152 2.99 -5.53 14.42
N HIS A 153 3.04 -4.42 13.70
CA HIS A 153 4.28 -3.83 13.17
C HIS A 153 4.68 -2.54 13.88
N LEU A 154 3.90 -2.10 14.87
CA LEU A 154 4.11 -0.91 15.70
C LEU A 154 4.19 -1.31 17.18
#